data_AF-A0A6A8FK44-F1
#
_entry.id   AF-A0A6A8FK44-F1
#
_cell.length_a   1.000
_cell.length_b   1.000
_cell.length_c   1.000
_cell.angle_alpha   90.00
_cell.angle_beta   90.00
_cell.angle_gamma   90.00
#
_symmetry.space_group_name_H-M   'P 1'
#
loop_
_entity.id
_entity.type
_entity.pdbx_description
1 polymer ?
#
loop_
_entity_poly.entity_id
_entity_poly.type
_entity_poly.pdbx_seq_one_letter_code
_entity_poly.pdbx_strand_id
1 'polypeptide(L)'
;MATKLERHDGVARGIILEITEEIGLGPSANTIVLDGVLRQGDSIVLAKRNSAIVTKIKSLLLPKPLDEMRDPRDKFKPVTEVIAAAGVKITAPDLEGVLAGSPLYVLRRGESEERLKSIVDSEIKSAFIDTNSNGVILKCDTIGSIEAVTDLLKRENIPISEGM
;
A
#
# COMPACT_ATOMS: atom_id res chain seq x y z
N MET A 1 4.34 -17.32 -25.86
CA MET A 1 5.65 -17.03 -25.22
C MET A 1 5.38 -16.03 -24.10
N ALA A 2 5.76 -16.32 -22.86
CA ALA A 2 5.56 -15.39 -21.76
C ALA A 2 6.58 -14.23 -21.87
N THR A 3 6.09 -13.00 -21.77
CA THR A 3 6.91 -11.78 -21.72
C THR A 3 7.79 -11.82 -20.46
N LYS A 4 9.08 -11.48 -20.58
CA LYS A 4 9.97 -11.34 -19.41
C LYS A 4 9.52 -10.13 -18.58
N LEU A 5 9.65 -10.23 -17.27
CA LEU A 5 9.44 -9.08 -16.38
C LEU A 5 10.58 -8.08 -16.58
N GLU A 6 10.22 -6.81 -16.68
CA GLU A 6 11.13 -5.68 -16.79
C GLU A 6 11.02 -4.82 -15.54
N ARG A 7 12.11 -4.18 -15.15
CA ARG A 7 12.23 -3.30 -14.00
C ARG A 7 12.70 -1.94 -14.48
N HIS A 8 12.08 -0.88 -13.99
CA HIS A 8 12.48 0.49 -14.29
C HIS A 8 13.26 1.09 -13.11
N ASP A 9 14.26 1.92 -13.39
CA ASP A 9 15.01 2.65 -12.35
C ASP A 9 14.35 3.99 -11.95
N GLY A 10 13.07 4.15 -12.30
CA GLY A 10 12.25 5.29 -11.93
C GLY A 10 11.86 5.30 -10.45
N VAL A 11 10.97 6.22 -10.08
CA VAL A 11 10.45 6.24 -8.71
C VAL A 11 9.62 5.01 -8.39
N ALA A 12 9.65 4.61 -7.13
CA ALA A 12 8.97 3.43 -6.68
C ALA A 12 7.45 3.49 -6.83
N ARG A 13 6.90 2.32 -7.13
CA ARG A 13 5.48 2.00 -7.01
C ARG A 13 5.34 0.75 -6.15
N GLY A 14 4.33 0.70 -5.30
CA GLY A 14 4.17 -0.41 -4.36
C GLY A 14 2.74 -0.61 -3.89
N ILE A 15 2.59 -1.52 -2.94
CA ILE A 15 1.32 -1.80 -2.26
C ILE A 15 1.57 -1.97 -0.76
N ILE A 16 0.69 -1.36 0.04
CA ILE A 16 0.67 -1.51 1.49
C ILE A 16 -0.01 -2.83 1.82
N LEU A 17 0.66 -3.71 2.56
CA LEU A 17 0.09 -4.96 3.05
C LEU A 17 -0.62 -4.76 4.38
N GLU A 18 0.01 -4.02 5.29
CA GLU A 18 -0.42 -3.92 6.67
C GLU A 18 0.11 -2.64 7.30
N ILE A 19 -0.69 -2.03 8.17
CA ILE A 19 -0.26 -0.95 9.07
C ILE A 19 -0.10 -1.54 10.47
N THR A 20 1.08 -1.36 11.06
CA THR A 20 1.38 -1.80 12.42
C THR A 20 1.97 -0.66 13.23
N GLU A 21 1.78 -0.69 14.54
CA GLU A 21 2.44 0.23 15.47
C GLU A 21 3.66 -0.44 16.09
N GLU A 22 4.83 0.17 15.91
CA GLU A 22 6.10 -0.37 16.38
C GLU A 22 6.60 0.43 17.57
N ILE A 23 6.93 -0.26 18.66
CA ILE A 23 7.42 0.35 19.89
C ILE A 23 8.72 1.12 19.59
N GLY A 24 8.72 2.43 19.83
CA GLY A 24 9.86 3.31 19.60
C GLY A 24 10.00 3.87 18.19
N LEU A 25 9.26 3.34 17.19
CA LEU A 25 9.27 3.83 15.80
C LEU A 25 7.95 4.51 15.40
N GLY A 26 6.87 4.21 16.11
CA GLY A 26 5.53 4.71 15.83
C GLY A 26 4.84 3.93 14.70
N PRO A 27 3.88 4.56 13.99
CA PRO A 27 3.18 3.93 12.88
C PRO A 27 4.16 3.48 11.77
N SER A 28 3.98 2.24 11.32
CA SER A 28 4.76 1.64 10.25
C SER A 28 3.87 0.89 9.27
N ALA A 29 4.36 0.71 8.04
CA ALA A 29 3.67 -0.01 6.99
C ALA A 29 4.56 -1.13 6.43
N ASN A 30 4.06 -2.37 6.46
CA ASN A 30 4.65 -3.47 5.71
C ASN A 30 4.26 -3.28 4.24
N THR A 31 5.25 -3.14 3.35
CA THR A 31 5.05 -2.70 1.97
C THR A 31 5.79 -3.61 1.00
N ILE A 32 5.18 -3.90 -0.15
CA ILE A 32 5.88 -4.49 -1.30
C ILE A 32 6.16 -3.39 -2.30
N VAL A 33 7.44 -3.20 -2.64
CA VAL A 33 7.88 -2.35 -3.77
C VAL A 33 7.82 -3.21 -5.03
N LEU A 34 6.95 -2.83 -5.96
CA LEU A 34 6.65 -3.58 -7.18
C LEU A 34 7.56 -3.18 -8.35
N ASP A 35 7.91 -1.91 -8.44
CA ASP A 35 8.82 -1.38 -9.47
C ASP A 35 9.55 -0.15 -8.94
N GLY A 36 10.64 0.26 -9.58
CA GLY A 36 11.38 1.47 -9.23
C GLY A 36 12.33 1.33 -8.04
N VAL A 37 12.75 2.50 -7.55
CA VAL A 37 13.59 2.67 -6.36
C VAL A 37 12.86 3.54 -5.35
N LEU A 38 12.72 3.04 -4.12
CA LEU A 38 12.14 3.76 -2.98
C LEU A 38 13.28 4.26 -2.10
N ARG A 39 13.24 5.54 -1.71
CA ARG A 39 14.31 6.15 -0.90
C ARG A 39 13.78 6.71 0.40
N GLN A 40 14.65 6.71 1.41
CA GLN A 40 14.40 7.43 2.64
C GLN A 40 14.21 8.92 2.32
N GLY A 41 13.18 9.53 2.90
CA GLY A 41 12.84 10.93 2.64
C GLY A 41 11.96 11.16 1.41
N ASP A 42 11.59 10.12 0.64
CA ASP A 42 10.60 10.26 -0.42
C ASP A 42 9.24 10.68 0.17
N SER A 43 8.54 11.58 -0.52
CA SER A 43 7.12 11.85 -0.28
C SER A 43 6.30 10.80 -1.01
N ILE A 44 5.41 10.12 -0.31
CA ILE A 44 4.56 9.07 -0.84
C ILE A 44 3.08 9.43 -0.72
N VAL A 45 2.30 9.00 -1.70
CA VAL A 45 0.84 9.13 -1.74
C VAL A 45 0.23 7.77 -1.44
N LEU A 46 -0.68 7.75 -0.46
CA LEU A 46 -1.35 6.56 0.07
C LEU A 46 -2.85 6.85 0.24
N ALA A 47 -3.66 5.81 0.36
CA ALA A 47 -5.08 5.91 0.56
C ALA A 47 -5.51 5.67 2.00
N LYS A 48 -6.36 6.55 2.51
CA LYS A 48 -7.25 6.31 3.66
C LYS A 48 -8.67 6.13 3.16
N ARG A 49 -9.59 5.74 4.06
CA ARG A 49 -11.01 5.50 3.74
C ARG A 49 -11.67 6.63 2.94
N ASN A 50 -11.37 7.89 3.27
CA ASN A 50 -12.09 9.04 2.71
C ASN A 50 -11.25 9.89 1.74
N SER A 51 -9.93 9.66 1.67
CA SER A 51 -9.04 10.47 0.85
C SER A 51 -7.65 9.87 0.70
N ALA A 52 -7.01 10.19 -0.42
CA ALA A 52 -5.58 10.07 -0.57
C ALA A 52 -4.85 11.11 0.29
N ILE A 53 -3.75 10.69 0.92
CA ILE A 53 -2.87 11.52 1.74
C ILE A 53 -1.47 11.51 1.17
N VAL A 54 -0.69 12.55 1.49
CA VAL A 54 0.75 12.58 1.25
C VAL A 54 1.47 12.55 2.58
N THR A 55 2.47 11.68 2.70
CA THR A 55 3.35 11.62 3.86
C THR A 55 4.79 11.44 3.43
N LYS A 56 5.75 11.70 4.31
CA LYS A 56 7.18 11.61 4.02
C LYS A 56 7.82 10.45 4.77
N ILE A 57 8.55 9.61 4.04
CA ILE A 57 9.25 8.46 4.62
C ILE A 57 10.33 8.92 5.59
N LYS A 58 10.22 8.46 6.85
CA LYS A 58 11.22 8.68 7.89
C LYS A 58 12.34 7.64 7.82
N SER A 59 12.00 6.35 7.69
CA SER A 59 12.98 5.28 7.54
C SER A 59 12.45 4.12 6.70
N LEU A 60 13.39 3.42 6.05
CA LEU A 60 13.18 2.15 5.38
C LEU A 60 13.90 1.06 6.16
N LEU A 61 13.19 -0.03 6.45
CA LEU A 61 13.65 -1.13 7.27
C LEU A 61 13.51 -2.44 6.48
N LEU A 62 14.63 -3.06 6.14
CA LEU A 62 14.62 -4.39 5.54
C LEU A 62 14.69 -5.45 6.65
N PRO A 63 13.95 -6.57 6.51
CA PRO A 63 14.18 -7.73 7.36
C PRO A 63 15.65 -8.12 7.28
N LYS A 64 16.28 -8.39 8.42
CA LYS A 64 17.62 -8.94 8.38
C LYS A 64 17.59 -10.32 7.71
N PRO A 65 18.65 -10.71 7.00
CA PRO A 65 18.88 -12.11 6.67
C PRO A 65 18.79 -12.96 7.93
N LEU A 66 18.55 -14.27 7.78
CA LEU A 66 18.51 -15.20 8.90
C LEU A 66 19.78 -15.01 9.77
N ASP A 67 19.61 -14.37 10.93
CA ASP A 67 20.65 -14.07 11.89
C ASP A 67 20.58 -15.11 13.03
N GLU A 68 21.72 -15.39 13.68
CA GLU A 68 21.77 -16.35 14.79
C GLU A 68 20.73 -16.03 15.88
N MET A 69 20.07 -17.06 16.43
CA MET A 69 18.96 -16.98 17.41
C MET A 69 19.27 -16.26 18.74
N ARG A 70 20.46 -15.64 18.89
CA ARG A 70 20.99 -15.14 20.15
C ARG A 70 20.62 -13.68 20.48
N ASP A 71 20.11 -12.90 19.52
CA ASP A 71 19.51 -11.58 19.84
C ASP A 71 18.16 -11.36 19.12
N PRO A 72 17.03 -11.73 19.74
CA PRO A 72 15.70 -11.64 19.13
C PRO A 72 15.17 -10.21 18.94
N ARG A 73 15.92 -9.19 19.35
CA ARG A 73 15.49 -7.79 19.37
C ARG A 73 15.78 -7.04 18.07
N ASP A 74 16.72 -7.51 17.25
CA ASP A 74 17.24 -6.75 16.12
C ASP A 74 16.79 -7.33 14.76
N LYS A 75 15.47 -7.31 14.52
CA LYS A 75 14.81 -7.95 13.35
C LYS A 75 14.97 -7.19 12.03
N PHE A 76 15.31 -5.91 12.08
CA PHE A 76 15.30 -5.02 10.92
C PHE A 76 16.60 -4.22 10.80
N LYS A 77 17.07 -4.04 9.56
CA LYS A 77 18.21 -3.18 9.25
C LYS A 77 17.72 -1.91 8.54
N PRO A 78 18.08 -0.70 9.03
CA PRO A 78 17.80 0.53 8.32
C PRO A 78 18.63 0.63 7.03
N VAL A 79 17.99 1.10 5.97
CA VAL A 79 18.61 1.35 4.67
C VAL A 79 18.17 2.70 4.12
N THR A 80 18.99 3.28 3.24
CA THR A 80 18.71 4.57 2.60
C THR A 80 17.86 4.42 1.33
N GLU A 81 17.91 3.26 0.68
CA GLU A 81 17.10 2.96 -0.50
C GLU A 81 16.78 1.47 -0.61
N VAL A 82 15.68 1.17 -1.32
CA VAL A 82 15.21 -0.18 -1.64
C VAL A 82 14.85 -0.26 -3.11
N ILE A 83 15.32 -1.33 -3.75
CA ILE A 83 15.18 -1.62 -5.18
C ILE A 83 14.15 -2.74 -5.32
N ALA A 84 13.06 -2.49 -6.06
CA ALA A 84 12.09 -3.52 -6.43
C ALA A 84 12.70 -4.79 -7.10
N ALA A 85 12.12 -5.98 -6.96
CA ALA A 85 11.00 -6.29 -6.09
C ALA A 85 11.50 -6.53 -4.66
N ALA A 86 10.88 -5.90 -3.67
CA ALA A 86 11.32 -6.02 -2.28
C ALA A 86 10.18 -5.82 -1.28
N GLY A 87 10.20 -6.61 -0.21
CA GLY A 87 9.42 -6.35 1.00
C GLY A 87 10.19 -5.40 1.92
N VAL A 88 9.58 -4.29 2.30
CA VAL A 88 10.19 -3.27 3.15
C VAL A 88 9.17 -2.79 4.18
N LYS A 89 9.65 -2.56 5.41
CA LYS A 89 8.87 -1.84 6.42
C LYS A 89 9.21 -0.36 6.33
N ILE A 90 8.19 0.47 6.16
CA ILE A 90 8.31 1.92 6.03
C ILE A 90 7.82 2.55 7.33
N THR A 91 8.55 3.52 7.87
CA THR A 91 8.02 4.40 8.92
C THR A 91 7.77 5.78 8.34
N ALA A 92 6.63 6.37 8.68
CA ALA A 92 6.24 7.71 8.25
C ALA A 92 5.21 8.26 9.24
N PRO A 93 5.07 9.59 9.39
CA PRO A 93 3.94 10.14 10.12
C PRO A 93 2.63 9.83 9.39
N ASP A 94 1.51 9.89 10.11
CA ASP A 94 0.15 9.83 9.55
C ASP A 94 -0.22 8.54 8.79
N LEU A 95 0.50 7.43 9.02
CA LEU A 95 0.15 6.12 8.47
C LEU A 95 -1.09 5.48 9.12
N GLU A 96 -1.51 5.97 10.28
CA GLU A 96 -2.72 5.48 10.94
C GLU A 96 -3.95 5.67 10.03
N GLY A 97 -4.75 4.61 9.89
CA GLY A 97 -5.94 4.60 9.03
C GLY A 97 -5.67 4.50 7.53
N VAL A 98 -4.41 4.32 7.11
CA VAL A 98 -4.10 3.88 5.74
C VAL A 98 -4.66 2.48 5.53
N LEU A 99 -5.30 2.26 4.39
CA LEU A 99 -5.95 0.99 4.09
C LEU A 99 -4.92 -0.06 3.65
N ALA A 100 -5.05 -1.27 4.18
CA ALA A 100 -4.37 -2.44 3.61
C ALA A 100 -4.85 -2.67 2.17
N GLY A 101 -3.91 -2.84 1.25
CA GLY A 101 -4.13 -2.84 -0.20
C GLY A 101 -3.99 -1.46 -0.85
N SER A 102 -3.75 -0.39 -0.09
CA SER A 102 -3.48 0.94 -0.66
C SER A 102 -2.30 0.86 -1.63
N PRO A 103 -2.41 1.45 -2.83
CA PRO A 103 -1.25 1.67 -3.66
C PRO A 103 -0.30 2.66 -2.98
N LEU A 104 0.99 2.52 -3.29
CA LEU A 104 2.03 3.48 -2.92
C LEU A 104 2.61 4.06 -4.19
N TYR A 105 2.56 5.39 -4.28
CA TYR A 105 3.22 6.17 -5.32
C TYR A 105 4.18 7.19 -4.70
N VAL A 106 5.40 7.26 -5.20
CA VAL A 106 6.33 8.32 -4.84
C VAL A 106 6.02 9.58 -5.64
N LEU A 107 5.81 10.70 -4.95
CA LEU A 107 5.62 12.03 -5.53
C LEU A 107 6.95 12.59 -6.03
N ARG A 108 7.08 12.77 -7.34
CA ARG A 108 8.30 13.33 -7.95
C ARG A 108 8.39 14.83 -7.75
N ARG A 109 9.63 15.35 -7.73
CA ARG A 109 9.86 16.79 -7.78
C ARG A 109 9.25 17.38 -9.05
N GLY A 110 8.36 18.35 -8.90
CA GLY A 110 7.67 19.02 -10.01
C GLY A 110 6.41 18.29 -10.51
N GLU A 111 6.05 17.16 -9.91
CA GLU A 111 4.75 16.52 -10.14
C GLU A 111 3.67 17.19 -9.28
N SER A 112 2.44 17.24 -9.80
CA SER A 112 1.29 17.76 -9.04
C SER A 112 0.83 16.74 -8.02
N GLU A 113 0.80 17.17 -6.75
CA GLU A 113 0.28 16.37 -5.65
C GLU A 113 -1.20 16.01 -5.87
N GLU A 114 -2.01 16.96 -6.32
CA GLU A 114 -3.44 16.81 -6.54
C GLU A 114 -3.73 15.76 -7.62
N ARG A 115 -2.93 15.78 -8.70
CA ARG A 115 -3.04 14.78 -9.76
C ARG A 115 -2.74 13.38 -9.22
N LEU A 116 -1.68 13.22 -8.45
CA LEU A 116 -1.28 11.90 -7.94
C LEU A 116 -2.27 11.38 -6.89
N LYS A 117 -2.79 12.27 -6.03
CA LYS A 117 -3.92 11.97 -5.13
C LYS A 117 -5.16 11.51 -5.89
N SER A 118 -5.52 12.21 -6.97
CA SER A 118 -6.68 11.82 -7.80
C SER A 118 -6.50 10.43 -8.43
N ILE A 119 -5.27 10.04 -8.81
CA ILE A 119 -4.98 8.70 -9.33
C ILE A 119 -5.23 7.67 -8.22
N VAL A 120 -4.64 7.86 -7.04
CA VAL A 120 -4.84 6.96 -5.90
C VAL A 120 -6.32 6.86 -5.52
N ASP A 121 -7.02 7.99 -5.39
CA ASP A 121 -8.47 8.00 -5.09
C ASP A 121 -9.28 7.24 -6.14
N SER A 122 -8.92 7.35 -7.42
CA SER A 122 -9.62 6.63 -8.50
C SER A 122 -9.40 5.11 -8.45
N GLU A 123 -8.18 4.66 -8.13
CA GLU A 123 -7.88 3.23 -7.96
C GLU A 123 -8.69 2.66 -6.80
N ILE A 124 -8.73 3.37 -5.68
CA ILE A 124 -9.49 2.94 -4.50
C ILE A 124 -10.99 2.93 -4.78
N LYS A 125 -11.54 3.98 -5.39
CA LYS A 125 -12.95 4.02 -5.76
C LYS A 125 -13.35 2.89 -6.70
N SER A 126 -12.45 2.42 -7.56
CA SER A 126 -12.74 1.28 -8.45
C SER A 126 -12.92 -0.05 -7.69
N ALA A 127 -12.31 -0.17 -6.51
CA ALA A 127 -12.51 -1.33 -5.63
C ALA A 127 -13.84 -1.25 -4.86
N PHE A 128 -14.34 -0.04 -4.58
CA PHE A 128 -15.63 0.16 -3.91
C PHE A 128 -16.78 0.16 -4.92
N ILE A 129 -17.86 -0.55 -4.61
CA ILE A 129 -19.04 -0.61 -5.46
C ILE A 129 -20.04 0.45 -4.99
N ASP A 130 -20.47 1.28 -5.94
CA ASP A 130 -21.57 2.21 -5.76
C ASP A 130 -22.77 1.70 -6.58
N THR A 131 -23.66 0.93 -5.95
CA THR A 131 -24.86 0.36 -6.59
C THR A 131 -26.11 0.56 -5.73
N ASN A 132 -27.12 1.20 -6.33
CA ASN A 132 -28.46 1.41 -5.76
C ASN A 132 -29.41 0.22 -5.98
N SER A 133 -28.92 -1.00 -5.82
CA SER A 133 -29.68 -2.24 -6.06
C SER A 133 -29.88 -3.06 -4.80
N ASN A 134 -31.05 -3.70 -4.65
CA ASN A 134 -31.26 -4.72 -3.62
C ASN A 134 -30.23 -5.85 -3.77
N GLY A 135 -29.46 -6.11 -2.73
CA GLY A 135 -28.36 -7.05 -2.78
C GLY A 135 -27.76 -7.33 -1.40
N VAL A 136 -26.71 -8.14 -1.38
CA VAL A 136 -25.95 -8.42 -0.16
C VAL A 136 -25.09 -7.22 0.23
N ILE A 137 -24.90 -7.00 1.53
CA ILE A 137 -23.98 -5.98 2.04
C ILE A 137 -22.62 -6.64 2.29
N LEU A 138 -21.60 -6.16 1.60
CA LEU A 138 -20.22 -6.63 1.76
C LEU A 138 -19.47 -5.74 2.75
N LYS A 139 -18.92 -6.33 3.82
CA LYS A 139 -18.03 -5.66 4.77
C LYS A 139 -16.71 -6.41 4.85
N CYS A 140 -15.62 -5.70 4.61
CA CYS A 140 -14.27 -6.25 4.64
C CYS A 140 -13.32 -5.31 5.40
N ASP A 141 -12.17 -5.87 5.76
CA ASP A 141 -11.08 -5.22 6.48
C ASP A 141 -9.99 -4.63 5.55
N THR A 142 -9.79 -5.23 4.37
CA THR A 142 -8.79 -4.79 3.38
C THR A 142 -9.39 -4.55 1.99
N ILE A 143 -8.75 -3.72 1.17
CA ILE A 143 -9.16 -3.46 -0.22
C ILE A 143 -9.11 -4.75 -1.04
N GLY A 144 -8.06 -5.55 -0.89
CA GLY A 144 -7.92 -6.81 -1.65
C GLY A 144 -9.04 -7.82 -1.34
N SER A 145 -9.50 -7.89 -0.09
CA SER A 145 -10.66 -8.70 0.28
C SER A 145 -11.94 -8.21 -0.40
N ILE A 146 -12.15 -6.89 -0.49
CA ILE A 146 -13.31 -6.29 -1.17
C ILE A 146 -13.30 -6.68 -2.64
N GLU A 147 -12.19 -6.48 -3.34
CA GLU A 147 -12.06 -6.80 -4.77
C GLU A 147 -12.32 -8.27 -5.05
N ALA A 148 -11.67 -9.17 -4.28
CA ALA A 148 -11.80 -10.61 -4.48
C ALA A 148 -13.23 -11.11 -4.28
N VAL A 149 -13.90 -10.68 -3.20
CA VAL A 149 -15.27 -11.11 -2.91
C VAL A 149 -16.26 -10.44 -3.86
N THR A 150 -16.04 -9.18 -4.24
CA THR A 150 -16.82 -8.48 -5.27
C THR A 150 -16.80 -9.25 -6.59
N ASP A 151 -15.62 -9.63 -7.05
CA ASP A 151 -15.46 -10.37 -8.30
C ASP A 151 -16.13 -11.75 -8.23
N LEU A 152 -16.04 -12.43 -7.09
CA LEU A 152 -16.73 -13.70 -6.86
C LEU A 152 -18.26 -13.54 -6.96
N LEU A 153 -18.83 -12.56 -6.24
CA LEU A 153 -20.27 -12.31 -6.25
C LEU A 153 -20.77 -11.91 -7.64
N LYS A 154 -20.00 -11.07 -8.37
CA LYS A 154 -20.31 -10.72 -9.77
C LYS A 154 -20.32 -11.95 -10.68
N ARG A 155 -19.37 -12.87 -10.55
CA ARG A 155 -19.33 -14.12 -11.34
C ARG A 155 -20.54 -15.00 -11.08
N GLU A 156 -21.00 -15.04 -9.84
CA GLU A 156 -22.20 -15.79 -9.43
C GLU A 156 -23.51 -15.02 -9.67
N ASN A 157 -23.46 -13.84 -10.30
CA ASN A 157 -24.60 -12.94 -10.53
C ASN A 157 -25.37 -12.56 -9.24
N ILE A 158 -24.66 -12.45 -8.12
CA ILE A 158 -25.23 -12.01 -6.85
C ILE A 158 -25.10 -10.49 -6.75
N PRO A 159 -26.21 -9.73 -6.70
CA PRO A 159 -26.16 -8.28 -6.61
C PRO A 159 -25.62 -7.83 -5.26
N ILE A 160 -24.84 -6.74 -5.27
CA ILE A 160 -24.28 -6.10 -4.09
C ILE A 160 -25.04 -4.78 -3.87
N SER A 161 -25.38 -4.49 -2.63
CA SER A 161 -26.01 -3.24 -2.21
C SER A 161 -24.98 -2.36 -1.51
N GLU A 162 -25.12 -1.04 -1.64
CA GLU A 162 -24.48 -0.12 -0.73
C GLU A 162 -24.97 -0.42 0.71
N GLY A 163 -24.04 -0.48 1.66
CA GLY A 163 -24.35 -0.57 3.08
C GLY A 163 -24.34 0.83 3.68
N MET A 164 -25.43 1.22 4.36
CA MET A 164 -25.48 2.43 5.20
C MET A 164 -24.30 2.51 6.19
#